data_AF-A0A970XGM4-F1
#
_entry.id   AF-A0A970XGM4-F1
#
_cell.length_a   1.000
_cell.length_b   1.000
_cell.length_c   1.000
_cell.angle_alpha   90.00
_cell.angle_beta   90.00
_cell.angle_gamma   90.00
#
_symmetry.space_group_name_H-M   'P 1'
#
loop_
_entity.id
_entity.type
_entity.pdbx_description
1 polymer ?
#
loop_
_entity_poly.entity_id
_entity_poly.type
_entity_poly.pdbx_seq_one_letter_code
_entity_poly.pdbx_strand_id
1 'polypeptide(L)'
;LAQAAGFSLPHVRAVFSRLTGKSLSGYILSRRISNAAFEIIHSKQKLLDLAAKYGFSNPDSFTRAFRRITGVTPSEFRRQRRPVGHIRLCAGVYGVSVTQGKNEAYQNTTKRIDYMNNDTGQKNVSDGSVVLYGVPKVHYGAFGGCTPLPICMKAAANFMGIELDYAEAIVYCGAAFRLAWNETCWDGGNVDVVFTFDDPSKVYQCALESLGCAYNLIGRSSKTRKSDFVDFIKAQLDNGIPVIARGVIGPPETGLVTGYRDDGTTLLGWNVFQDYPEFAGNVRFDETGYYITDEWWENKDTKAVMSYGEVTGERYTVKTVAQNAIEVMTPRRHGVFVKAGLAYDAWKKALLDESQFGKDMAGALLVERLMCQGDAMDCLSDGRKNAYLYFKKLADENPAQPLLGQIAEQFAASATGAHRMYETLGGWERGEKQMRALATREVRVQIGRLIDACKAADEKALGLLQELLKVL
;
A
#
# COMPACT_ATOMS: atom_id res chain seq x y z
N LEU A 1 32.90 -3.08 -7.52
CA LEU A 1 33.15 -1.89 -8.36
C LEU A 1 34.26 -2.13 -9.39
N ALA A 2 35.53 -2.29 -9.00
CA ALA A 2 36.61 -2.55 -9.96
C ALA A 2 36.35 -3.81 -10.82
N GLN A 3 35.95 -4.90 -10.18
CA GLN A 3 35.58 -6.16 -10.87
C GLN A 3 34.37 -6.00 -11.79
N ALA A 4 33.32 -5.29 -11.35
CA ALA A 4 32.12 -5.05 -12.15
C ALA A 4 32.37 -4.11 -13.35
N ALA A 5 33.29 -3.15 -13.20
CA ALA A 5 33.63 -2.18 -14.25
C ALA A 5 34.73 -2.69 -15.21
N GLY A 6 35.47 -3.75 -14.84
CA GLY A 6 36.62 -4.22 -15.62
C GLY A 6 37.85 -3.28 -15.56
N PHE A 7 37.87 -2.29 -14.67
CA PHE A 7 38.94 -1.29 -14.55
C PHE A 7 39.48 -1.18 -13.13
N SER A 8 40.72 -0.70 -12.99
CA SER A 8 41.32 -0.42 -11.68
C SER A 8 40.53 0.66 -10.93
N LEU A 9 40.47 0.56 -9.60
CA LEU A 9 39.74 1.52 -8.77
C LEU A 9 40.22 2.98 -8.93
N PRO A 10 41.53 3.28 -9.04
CA PRO A 10 41.99 4.64 -9.34
C PRO A 10 41.45 5.17 -10.67
N HIS A 11 41.42 4.34 -11.72
CA HIS A 11 40.88 4.72 -13.02
C HIS A 11 39.39 5.04 -12.91
N VAL A 12 38.60 4.17 -12.27
CA VAL A 12 37.16 4.40 -12.03
C VAL A 12 36.92 5.71 -11.27
N ARG A 13 37.70 5.98 -10.21
CA ARG A 13 37.58 7.23 -9.44
C ARG A 13 37.87 8.47 -10.27
N ALA A 14 38.92 8.43 -11.10
CA ALA A 14 39.32 9.54 -11.95
C ALA A 14 38.25 9.84 -13.02
N VAL A 15 37.78 8.79 -13.72
CA VAL A 15 36.74 8.91 -14.75
C VAL A 15 35.44 9.42 -14.12
N PHE A 16 35.00 8.84 -13.00
CA PHE A 16 33.79 9.26 -12.30
C PHE A 16 33.85 10.74 -11.89
N SER A 17 34.96 11.16 -11.28
CA SER A 17 35.14 12.55 -10.86
C SER A 17 35.14 13.52 -12.04
N ARG A 18 35.78 13.13 -13.16
CA ARG A 18 35.80 13.92 -14.39
C ARG A 18 34.41 14.08 -15.00
N LEU A 19 33.60 13.03 -15.02
CA LEU A 19 32.27 13.04 -15.64
C LEU A 19 31.19 13.68 -14.77
N THR A 20 31.26 13.50 -13.45
CA THR A 20 30.19 13.91 -12.52
C THR A 20 30.50 15.17 -11.71
N GLY A 21 31.75 15.64 -11.73
CA GLY A 21 32.24 16.71 -10.86
C GLY A 21 32.28 16.35 -9.37
N LYS A 22 32.03 15.08 -8.99
CA LYS A 22 31.97 14.63 -7.61
C LYS A 22 32.97 13.49 -7.37
N SER A 23 33.59 13.45 -6.20
CA SER A 23 34.38 12.28 -5.81
C SER A 23 33.48 11.05 -5.68
N LEU A 24 33.97 9.88 -6.12
CA LEU A 24 33.22 8.62 -6.03
C LEU A 24 32.79 8.33 -4.57
N SER A 25 33.69 8.53 -3.61
CA SER A 25 33.39 8.32 -2.18
C SER A 25 32.32 9.29 -1.67
N GLY A 26 32.38 10.57 -2.08
CA GLY A 26 31.37 11.56 -1.71
C GLY A 26 30.00 11.25 -2.32
N TYR A 27 29.97 10.77 -3.56
CA TYR A 27 28.74 10.32 -4.21
C TYR A 27 28.13 9.10 -3.49
N ILE A 28 28.92 8.06 -3.21
CA ILE A 28 28.46 6.86 -2.49
C ILE A 28 27.91 7.26 -1.11
N LEU A 29 28.60 8.12 -0.37
CA LEU A 29 28.14 8.60 0.92
C LEU A 29 26.80 9.34 0.80
N SER A 30 26.65 10.21 -0.20
CA SER A 30 25.40 10.91 -0.47
C SER A 30 24.25 9.93 -0.75
N ARG A 31 24.47 8.93 -1.62
CA ARG A 31 23.47 7.89 -1.92
C ARG A 31 23.05 7.11 -0.67
N ARG A 32 24.01 6.71 0.17
CA ARG A 32 23.73 6.02 1.44
C ARG A 32 22.86 6.87 2.37
N ILE A 33 23.18 8.15 2.53
CA ILE A 33 22.40 9.05 3.37
C ILE A 33 21.01 9.33 2.78
N SER A 34 20.87 9.49 1.46
CA SER A 34 19.56 9.67 0.83
C SER A 34 18.65 8.46 1.09
N ASN A 35 19.15 7.25 0.87
CA ASN A 35 18.39 6.03 1.12
C ASN A 35 18.07 5.86 2.61
N ALA A 36 19.02 6.16 3.51
CA ALA A 36 18.79 6.15 4.95
C ALA A 36 17.71 7.15 5.38
N ALA A 37 17.73 8.36 4.81
CA ALA A 37 16.73 9.39 5.11
C ALA A 37 15.32 8.94 4.75
N PHE A 38 15.17 8.26 3.61
CA PHE A 38 13.89 7.67 3.20
C PHE A 38 13.39 6.60 4.18
N GLU A 39 14.25 5.67 4.61
CA GLU A 39 13.85 4.67 5.61
C GLU A 39 13.59 5.27 7.00
N ILE A 40 14.26 6.36 7.35
CA ILE A 40 14.07 7.05 8.62
C ILE A 40 12.64 7.58 8.76
N ILE A 41 12.04 8.08 7.67
CA ILE A 41 10.69 8.66 7.68
C ILE A 41 9.58 7.63 7.44
N HIS A 42 9.90 6.52 6.75
CA HIS A 42 8.91 5.50 6.37
C HIS A 42 8.96 4.22 7.22
N SER A 43 9.89 4.10 8.17
CA SER A 43 10.00 2.94 9.05
C SER A 43 10.13 3.33 10.53
N LYS A 44 9.79 2.38 11.41
CA LYS A 44 10.02 2.48 12.85
C LYS A 44 11.37 1.88 13.29
N GLN A 45 12.25 1.53 12.34
CA GLN A 45 13.54 0.93 12.66
C GLN A 45 14.38 1.86 13.54
N LYS A 46 15.18 1.30 14.45
CA LYS A 46 16.05 2.12 15.31
C LYS A 46 17.10 2.79 14.43
N LEU A 47 17.44 4.04 14.76
CA LEU A 47 18.44 4.81 14.00
C LEU A 47 19.81 4.12 14.01
N LEU A 48 20.12 3.37 15.07
CA LEU A 48 21.32 2.55 15.18
C LEU A 48 21.34 1.43 14.12
N ASP A 49 20.24 0.71 13.97
CA ASP A 49 20.12 -0.39 13.01
C ASP A 49 20.22 0.14 11.57
N LEU A 50 19.59 1.31 11.30
CA LEU A 50 19.71 2.00 10.03
C LEU A 50 21.15 2.46 9.75
N ALA A 51 21.85 3.01 10.75
CA ALA A 51 23.25 3.40 10.60
C ALA A 51 24.12 2.18 10.19
N ALA A 52 23.94 1.05 10.89
CA ALA A 52 24.64 -0.19 10.58
C ALA A 52 24.29 -0.71 9.17
N LYS A 53 23.01 -0.74 8.80
CA LYS A 53 22.51 -1.15 7.47
C LYS A 53 23.17 -0.35 6.35
N TYR A 54 23.38 0.94 6.55
CA TYR A 54 24.01 1.83 5.57
C TYR A 54 25.54 1.89 5.67
N GLY A 55 26.15 0.95 6.39
CA GLY A 55 27.59 0.74 6.44
C GLY A 55 28.35 1.70 7.36
N PHE A 56 27.70 2.23 8.40
CA PHE A 56 28.34 3.03 9.44
C PHE A 56 28.57 2.16 10.68
N SER A 57 29.85 1.97 11.04
CA SER A 57 30.24 1.25 12.26
C SER A 57 30.00 2.03 13.55
N ASN A 58 29.85 3.36 13.45
CA ASN A 58 29.63 4.24 14.60
C ASN A 58 28.45 5.21 14.34
N PRO A 59 27.43 5.25 15.23
CA PRO A 59 26.31 6.19 15.16
C PRO A 59 26.68 7.67 15.07
N ASP A 60 27.77 8.10 15.69
CA ASP A 60 28.19 9.51 15.63
C ASP A 60 28.69 9.89 14.23
N SER A 61 29.33 8.93 13.55
CA SER A 61 29.79 9.12 12.18
C SER A 61 28.61 9.18 11.21
N PHE A 62 27.58 8.35 11.43
CA PHE A 62 26.32 8.45 10.71
C PHE A 62 25.65 9.82 10.94
N THR A 63 25.47 10.23 12.20
CA THR A 63 24.81 11.50 12.54
C THR A 63 25.52 12.70 11.93
N ARG A 64 26.86 12.75 11.98
CA ARG A 64 27.65 13.83 11.35
C ARG A 64 27.50 13.84 9.83
N ALA A 65 27.61 12.69 9.18
CA ALA A 65 27.43 12.59 7.72
C ALA A 65 26.00 12.98 7.30
N PHE A 66 25.01 12.49 8.05
CA PHE A 66 23.60 12.78 7.82
C PHE A 66 23.31 14.28 7.94
N ARG A 67 23.77 14.93 9.01
CA ARG A 67 23.62 16.37 9.21
C ARG A 67 24.35 17.18 8.15
N ARG A 68 25.53 16.74 7.72
CA ARG A 68 26.28 17.40 6.63
C ARG A 68 25.50 17.41 5.31
N ILE A 69 24.76 16.33 5.01
CA ILE A 69 24.05 16.18 3.73
C ILE A 69 22.63 16.75 3.79
N THR A 70 21.90 16.54 4.89
CA THR A 70 20.47 16.92 5.02
C THR A 70 20.26 18.23 5.80
N GLY A 71 21.28 18.74 6.46
CA GLY A 71 21.24 19.93 7.32
C GLY A 71 20.79 19.68 8.77
N VAL A 72 20.23 18.51 9.09
CA VAL A 72 19.70 18.17 10.43
C VAL A 72 20.13 16.79 10.90
N THR A 73 19.99 16.50 12.19
CA THR A 73 20.29 15.15 12.71
C THR A 73 19.25 14.12 12.25
N PRO A 74 19.57 12.82 12.22
CA PRO A 74 18.61 11.76 11.89
C PRO A 74 17.33 11.80 12.74
N SER A 75 17.47 12.09 14.04
CA SER A 75 16.33 12.20 14.98
C SER A 75 15.43 13.39 14.66
N GLU A 76 16.02 14.55 14.32
CA GLU A 76 15.26 15.72 13.89
C GLU A 76 14.59 15.47 12.53
N PHE A 77 15.27 14.82 11.60
CA PHE A 77 14.73 14.46 10.29
C PHE A 77 13.48 13.59 10.42
N ARG A 78 13.54 12.56 11.30
CA ARG A 78 12.40 11.71 11.64
C ARG A 78 11.24 12.50 12.24
N ARG A 79 11.53 13.35 13.23
CA ARG A 79 10.51 14.15 13.94
C ARG A 79 9.82 15.14 12.99
N GLN A 80 10.57 15.74 12.08
CA GLN A 80 10.05 16.70 11.11
C GLN A 80 9.37 16.04 9.90
N ARG A 81 9.46 14.72 9.74
CA ARG A 81 9.00 13.94 8.57
C ARG A 81 9.29 14.66 7.24
N ARG A 82 10.53 15.11 7.07
CA ARG A 82 10.91 15.86 5.86
C ARG A 82 10.66 15.00 4.62
N PRO A 83 9.94 15.50 3.59
CA PRO A 83 9.73 14.76 2.36
C PRO A 83 11.04 14.36 1.70
N VAL A 84 11.05 13.15 1.16
CA VAL A 84 12.15 12.60 0.38
C VAL A 84 11.58 12.21 -0.97
N GLY A 85 12.16 12.76 -2.03
CA GLY A 85 11.73 12.53 -3.41
C GLY A 85 12.66 11.59 -4.15
N HIS A 86 12.63 11.64 -5.48
CA HIS A 86 13.53 10.89 -6.35
C HIS A 86 14.28 11.80 -7.33
N ILE A 87 15.35 11.25 -7.90
CA ILE A 87 16.10 11.82 -9.02
C ILE A 87 16.39 10.72 -10.04
N ARG A 88 16.52 11.10 -11.31
CA ARG A 88 17.21 10.25 -12.30
C ARG A 88 18.72 10.32 -12.04
N LEU A 89 19.32 9.16 -11.83
CA LEU A 89 20.76 9.00 -11.60
C LEU A 89 21.53 8.95 -12.91
N CYS A 90 20.97 8.23 -13.89
CA CYS A 90 21.42 8.16 -15.28
C CYS A 90 20.25 7.72 -16.16
N ALA A 91 20.47 7.59 -17.48
CA ALA A 91 19.45 7.06 -18.39
C ALA A 91 18.87 5.74 -17.84
N GLY A 92 17.54 5.69 -17.74
CA GLY A 92 16.79 4.55 -17.23
C GLY A 92 16.93 4.21 -15.74
N VAL A 93 17.67 4.98 -14.93
CA VAL A 93 17.84 4.63 -13.50
C VAL A 93 17.43 5.79 -12.61
N TYR A 94 16.46 5.54 -11.74
CA TYR A 94 16.02 6.48 -10.71
C TYR A 94 16.42 6.00 -9.32
N GLY A 95 16.57 6.95 -8.40
CA GLY A 95 16.80 6.66 -7.00
C GLY A 95 16.36 7.79 -6.09
N VAL A 96 16.19 7.45 -4.81
CA VAL A 96 15.83 8.37 -3.72
C VAL A 96 16.76 9.57 -3.64
N SER A 97 16.26 10.77 -3.31
CA SER A 97 17.07 11.98 -3.13
C SER A 97 16.57 12.86 -2.01
N VAL A 98 17.49 13.54 -1.33
CA VAL A 98 17.25 14.52 -0.26
C VAL A 98 17.75 15.89 -0.70
N THR A 99 17.07 16.97 -0.30
CA THR A 99 17.57 18.34 -0.52
C THR A 99 18.80 18.65 0.32
N GLN A 100 19.73 19.41 -0.25
CA GLN A 100 20.68 20.21 0.52
C GLN A 100 19.97 21.51 0.89
N GLY A 101 19.72 21.73 2.18
CA GLY A 101 18.92 22.83 2.66
C GLY A 101 19.36 24.20 2.13
N LYS A 102 18.42 24.91 1.51
CA LYS A 102 18.23 26.38 1.44
C LYS A 102 17.11 26.66 0.42
N ASN A 103 15.86 26.42 0.84
CA ASN A 103 14.66 27.20 0.46
C ASN A 103 13.39 26.53 1.00
N GLU A 104 12.77 27.25 1.95
CA GLU A 104 11.33 27.53 2.16
C GLU A 104 10.26 26.42 2.18
N ALA A 105 9.47 26.46 3.26
CA ALA A 105 8.09 26.01 3.44
C ALA A 105 7.71 24.57 2.99
N TYR A 106 8.17 23.58 3.74
CA TYR A 106 7.59 22.23 3.72
C TYR A 106 6.31 22.19 4.57
N GLN A 107 5.17 22.55 3.98
CA GLN A 107 3.85 22.33 4.55
C GLN A 107 3.09 21.36 3.65
N ASN A 108 2.65 20.20 4.19
CA ASN A 108 1.58 19.31 3.67
C ASN A 108 1.28 19.46 2.17
N THR A 109 2.29 19.27 1.31
CA THR A 109 2.13 19.66 -0.10
C THR A 109 1.76 18.42 -0.90
N THR A 110 0.63 18.50 -1.60
CA THR A 110 0.19 17.54 -2.63
C THR A 110 1.11 17.55 -3.87
N LYS A 111 2.12 18.42 -3.88
CA LYS A 111 3.07 18.57 -4.99
C LYS A 111 4.05 17.40 -5.00
N ARG A 112 4.08 16.70 -6.13
CA ARG A 112 5.15 15.74 -6.45
C ARG A 112 6.50 16.44 -6.37
N ILE A 113 7.45 15.81 -5.68
CA ILE A 113 8.80 16.34 -5.54
C ILE A 113 9.72 15.56 -6.48
N ASP A 114 9.92 16.13 -7.67
CA ASP A 114 10.98 15.72 -8.58
C ASP A 114 12.17 16.66 -8.40
N TYR A 115 13.34 16.11 -8.09
CA TYR A 115 14.56 16.90 -7.88
C TYR A 115 15.43 17.05 -9.14
N MET A 116 14.90 16.74 -10.34
CA MET A 116 15.66 16.90 -11.57
C MET A 116 15.65 18.32 -12.15
N ASN A 117 16.85 18.86 -12.37
CA ASN A 117 17.25 19.28 -13.72
C ASN A 117 18.77 19.16 -13.89
N ASN A 118 19.23 18.07 -14.53
CA ASN A 118 20.54 18.06 -15.21
C ASN A 118 20.23 18.00 -16.70
N ASP A 119 19.82 19.15 -17.22
CA ASP A 119 19.54 19.40 -18.63
C ASP A 119 20.85 19.26 -19.42
N THR A 120 21.14 18.04 -19.87
CA THR A 120 22.31 17.75 -20.72
C THR A 120 21.90 17.40 -22.15
N GLY A 121 20.62 17.58 -22.51
CA GLY A 121 20.12 17.20 -23.85
C GLY A 121 20.28 15.70 -24.17
N GLN A 122 20.63 14.87 -23.19
CA GLN A 122 20.68 13.42 -23.36
C GLN A 122 19.25 12.89 -23.44
N LYS A 123 18.95 12.23 -24.56
CA LYS A 123 17.67 11.55 -24.84
C LYS A 123 17.13 10.87 -23.57
N ASN A 124 15.85 11.10 -23.28
CA ASN A 124 15.09 10.42 -22.21
C ASN A 124 14.99 8.89 -22.39
N VAL A 125 15.58 8.35 -23.45
CA VAL A 125 15.35 7.00 -23.93
C VAL A 125 16.29 6.06 -23.20
N SER A 126 15.72 5.21 -22.36
CA SER A 126 16.34 3.98 -21.89
C SER A 126 16.83 3.14 -23.06
N ASP A 127 17.85 2.30 -22.88
CA ASP A 127 18.21 1.24 -23.82
C ASP A 127 17.19 0.07 -23.80
N GLY A 128 15.90 0.40 -23.68
CA GLY A 128 14.82 -0.57 -23.46
C GLY A 128 14.66 -1.00 -22.00
N SER A 129 15.28 -0.31 -21.03
CA SER A 129 15.19 -0.63 -19.60
C SER A 129 15.06 0.58 -18.66
N VAL A 130 14.13 0.53 -17.71
CA VAL A 130 14.03 1.50 -16.61
C VAL A 130 13.91 0.82 -15.26
N VAL A 131 14.57 1.32 -14.22
CA VAL A 131 14.39 0.86 -12.84
C VAL A 131 14.31 2.03 -11.86
N LEU A 132 13.28 2.02 -11.02
CA LEU A 132 13.04 2.94 -9.93
C LEU A 132 13.55 2.31 -8.61
N TYR A 133 14.77 2.63 -8.20
CA TYR A 133 15.33 2.12 -6.96
C TYR A 133 14.87 2.90 -5.73
N GLY A 134 14.55 2.16 -4.67
CA GLY A 134 14.15 2.73 -3.38
C GLY A 134 12.64 2.98 -3.25
N VAL A 135 11.83 2.41 -4.15
CA VAL A 135 10.40 2.25 -3.91
C VAL A 135 10.24 1.32 -2.69
N PRO A 136 9.45 1.69 -1.66
CA PRO A 136 9.26 0.87 -0.47
C PRO A 136 8.81 -0.55 -0.78
N LYS A 137 9.35 -1.54 -0.05
CA LYS A 137 8.89 -2.93 -0.15
C LYS A 137 7.42 -3.04 0.23
N VAL A 138 6.65 -3.73 -0.60
CA VAL A 138 5.25 -4.10 -0.37
C VAL A 138 5.19 -5.56 0.10
N HIS A 139 4.55 -5.80 1.23
CA HIS A 139 4.33 -7.13 1.80
C HIS A 139 3.16 -7.08 2.81
N TYR A 140 2.57 -8.21 3.17
CA TYR A 140 1.59 -8.25 4.26
C TYR A 140 2.20 -7.73 5.57
N GLY A 141 1.50 -6.78 6.23
CA GLY A 141 2.00 -6.09 7.41
C GLY A 141 2.82 -4.83 7.11
N ALA A 142 3.13 -4.54 5.85
CA ALA A 142 3.82 -3.29 5.47
C ALA A 142 3.03 -2.09 5.97
N PHE A 143 3.74 -1.14 6.57
CA PHE A 143 3.16 0.06 7.21
C PHE A 143 2.13 -0.22 8.33
N GLY A 144 2.05 -1.46 8.82
CA GLY A 144 1.11 -1.88 9.86
C GLY A 144 -0.29 -2.23 9.38
N GLY A 145 -0.48 -2.46 8.07
CA GLY A 145 -1.75 -2.90 7.48
C GLY A 145 -1.59 -4.15 6.60
N CYS A 146 -2.72 -4.68 6.11
CA CYS A 146 -2.76 -5.92 5.35
C CYS A 146 -3.53 -5.83 4.03
N THR A 147 -4.10 -4.67 3.69
CA THR A 147 -4.84 -4.49 2.43
C THR A 147 -3.87 -4.06 1.31
N PRO A 148 -3.70 -4.84 0.22
CA PRO A 148 -2.65 -4.57 -0.78
C PRO A 148 -2.72 -3.19 -1.46
N LEU A 149 -3.92 -2.72 -1.82
CA LEU A 149 -4.11 -1.44 -2.53
C LEU A 149 -3.56 -0.23 -1.75
N PRO A 150 -3.97 0.05 -0.50
CA PRO A 150 -3.43 1.16 0.28
C PRO A 150 -1.94 1.00 0.61
N ILE A 151 -1.41 -0.23 0.70
CA ILE A 151 0.04 -0.46 0.84
C ILE A 151 0.76 0.04 -0.43
N CYS A 152 0.29 -0.36 -1.60
CA CYS A 152 0.86 0.07 -2.89
C CYS A 152 0.72 1.58 -3.10
N MET A 153 -0.45 2.14 -2.79
CA MET A 153 -0.76 3.57 -2.83
C MET A 153 0.26 4.37 -2.01
N LYS A 154 0.44 4.00 -0.74
CA LYS A 154 1.41 4.64 0.16
C LYS A 154 2.85 4.51 -0.35
N ALA A 155 3.25 3.32 -0.81
CA ALA A 155 4.61 3.08 -1.28
C ALA A 155 4.95 3.92 -2.52
N ALA A 156 4.04 3.96 -3.51
CA ALA A 156 4.21 4.76 -4.72
C ALA A 156 4.18 6.27 -4.42
N ALA A 157 3.20 6.75 -3.64
CA ALA A 157 3.11 8.16 -3.26
C ALA A 157 4.38 8.66 -2.55
N ASN A 158 4.85 7.91 -1.55
CA ASN A 158 6.05 8.28 -0.79
C ASN A 158 7.32 8.30 -1.66
N PHE A 159 7.45 7.37 -2.63
CA PHE A 159 8.56 7.41 -3.58
C PHE A 159 8.53 8.68 -4.46
N MET A 160 7.34 9.16 -4.81
CA MET A 160 7.14 10.41 -5.53
C MET A 160 7.26 11.67 -4.65
N GLY A 161 7.59 11.49 -3.37
CA GLY A 161 7.68 12.59 -2.39
C GLY A 161 6.34 13.13 -1.91
N ILE A 162 5.24 12.43 -2.20
CA ILE A 162 3.90 12.77 -1.71
C ILE A 162 3.69 12.05 -0.38
N GLU A 163 3.66 12.80 0.73
CA GLU A 163 3.43 12.20 2.05
C GLU A 163 2.01 11.64 2.15
N LEU A 164 1.93 10.37 2.50
CA LEU A 164 0.67 9.67 2.70
C LEU A 164 0.81 8.68 3.84
N ASP A 165 -0.02 8.81 4.88
CA ASP A 165 -0.09 7.80 5.93
C ASP A 165 -0.99 6.63 5.55
N TYR A 166 -0.76 5.46 6.16
CA TYR A 166 -1.52 4.26 5.79
C TYR A 166 -3.01 4.40 6.12
N ALA A 167 -3.31 5.04 7.25
CA ALA A 167 -4.69 5.35 7.64
C ALA A 167 -5.40 6.24 6.61
N GLU A 168 -4.71 7.26 6.10
CA GLU A 168 -5.22 8.10 5.01
C GLU A 168 -5.40 7.28 3.72
N ALA A 169 -4.41 6.46 3.34
CA ALA A 169 -4.48 5.64 2.12
C ALA A 169 -5.72 4.72 2.09
N ILE A 170 -5.94 3.96 3.17
CA ILE A 170 -7.07 3.01 3.25
C ILE A 170 -8.43 3.72 3.38
N VAL A 171 -8.47 4.89 4.04
CA VAL A 171 -9.70 5.70 4.15
C VAL A 171 -10.03 6.37 2.82
N TYR A 172 -9.05 6.95 2.14
CA TYR A 172 -9.24 7.67 0.90
C TYR A 172 -9.72 6.79 -0.25
N CYS A 173 -9.19 5.58 -0.37
CA CYS A 173 -9.69 4.60 -1.35
C CYS A 173 -11.04 3.97 -0.95
N GLY A 174 -11.57 4.25 0.25
CA GLY A 174 -12.83 3.71 0.76
C GLY A 174 -12.74 2.30 1.35
N ALA A 175 -11.61 1.60 1.16
CA ALA A 175 -11.42 0.24 1.66
C ALA A 175 -11.47 0.15 3.19
N ALA A 176 -11.27 1.25 3.91
CA ALA A 176 -11.41 1.30 5.37
C ALA A 176 -12.83 0.99 5.85
N PHE A 177 -13.83 1.22 5.00
CA PHE A 177 -15.26 1.12 5.31
C PHE A 177 -15.92 -0.12 4.71
N ARG A 178 -15.19 -0.89 3.90
CA ARG A 178 -15.74 -2.04 3.18
C ARG A 178 -16.11 -3.17 4.14
N LEU A 179 -17.14 -3.91 3.77
CA LEU A 179 -17.43 -5.27 4.19
C LEU A 179 -18.38 -5.84 3.14
N ALA A 180 -18.01 -6.96 2.54
CA ALA A 180 -18.83 -7.67 1.57
C ALA A 180 -18.92 -9.15 1.97
N TRP A 181 -20.02 -9.79 1.60
CA TRP A 181 -20.20 -11.22 1.81
C TRP A 181 -20.96 -11.84 0.66
N ASN A 182 -20.41 -12.90 0.07
CA ASN A 182 -21.07 -13.74 -0.92
C ASN A 182 -22.11 -14.62 -0.23
N GLU A 183 -23.39 -14.49 -0.59
CA GLU A 183 -24.45 -15.29 0.05
C GLU A 183 -24.58 -16.71 -0.51
N THR A 184 -23.87 -17.03 -1.57
CA THR A 184 -23.97 -18.32 -2.26
C THR A 184 -22.90 -19.31 -1.81
N CYS A 185 -21.77 -18.83 -1.28
CA CYS A 185 -20.67 -19.67 -0.82
C CYS A 185 -19.74 -18.92 0.16
N TRP A 186 -18.83 -19.68 0.77
CA TRP A 186 -17.68 -19.11 1.46
C TRP A 186 -16.64 -18.71 0.41
N ASP A 187 -16.44 -17.40 0.26
CA ASP A 187 -15.67 -16.84 -0.84
C ASP A 187 -14.50 -16.01 -0.28
N GLY A 188 -13.27 -16.32 -0.70
CA GLY A 188 -12.10 -15.50 -0.36
C GLY A 188 -12.18 -14.07 -0.90
N GLY A 189 -12.98 -13.85 -1.94
CA GLY A 189 -13.30 -12.53 -2.49
C GLY A 189 -14.12 -11.64 -1.57
N ASN A 190 -14.65 -12.14 -0.44
CA ASN A 190 -15.38 -11.32 0.55
C ASN A 190 -14.58 -10.10 1.04
N VAL A 191 -13.25 -10.12 0.89
CA VAL A 191 -12.36 -9.02 1.27
C VAL A 191 -11.75 -8.22 0.11
N ASP A 192 -12.01 -8.61 -1.13
CA ASP A 192 -11.39 -7.93 -2.28
C ASP A 192 -11.89 -6.47 -2.33
N VAL A 193 -10.94 -5.55 -2.45
CA VAL A 193 -11.20 -4.11 -2.53
C VAL A 193 -12.07 -3.73 -3.73
N VAL A 194 -12.13 -4.56 -4.78
CA VAL A 194 -13.03 -4.35 -5.93
C VAL A 194 -14.50 -4.30 -5.54
N PHE A 195 -14.90 -4.96 -4.45
CA PHE A 195 -16.29 -4.98 -4.00
C PHE A 195 -16.65 -3.83 -3.06
N THR A 196 -15.71 -2.91 -2.77
CA THR A 196 -15.93 -1.72 -1.93
C THR A 196 -17.09 -0.87 -2.47
N PHE A 197 -17.05 -0.56 -3.77
CA PHE A 197 -18.10 0.15 -4.50
C PHE A 197 -18.82 -0.79 -5.45
N ASP A 198 -19.93 -0.35 -6.05
CA ASP A 198 -20.66 -1.15 -7.05
C ASP A 198 -19.97 -1.10 -8.42
N ASP A 199 -19.36 0.05 -8.74
CA ASP A 199 -18.37 0.12 -9.81
C ASP A 199 -17.01 -0.36 -9.27
N PRO A 200 -16.47 -1.48 -9.78
CA PRO A 200 -15.21 -2.04 -9.29
C PRO A 200 -14.00 -1.15 -9.59
N SER A 201 -14.10 -0.19 -10.52
CA SER A 201 -13.03 0.74 -10.86
C SER A 201 -12.91 1.90 -9.87
N LYS A 202 -14.01 2.25 -9.22
CA LYS A 202 -14.11 3.43 -8.34
C LYS A 202 -13.14 3.39 -7.17
N VAL A 203 -12.88 2.21 -6.60
CA VAL A 203 -11.90 2.08 -5.49
C VAL A 203 -10.50 2.53 -5.90
N TYR A 204 -10.11 2.24 -7.15
CA TYR A 204 -8.82 2.64 -7.71
C TYR A 204 -8.81 4.11 -8.12
N GLN A 205 -9.91 4.61 -8.66
CA GLN A 205 -10.10 6.04 -8.91
C GLN A 205 -9.92 6.83 -7.61
N CYS A 206 -10.63 6.45 -6.54
CA CYS A 206 -10.49 7.07 -5.23
C CYS A 206 -9.06 6.99 -4.69
N ALA A 207 -8.38 5.84 -4.83
CA ALA A 207 -6.99 5.69 -4.39
C ALA A 207 -6.04 6.70 -5.06
N LEU A 208 -6.23 6.99 -6.35
CA LEU A 208 -5.32 7.84 -7.12
C LEU A 208 -5.72 9.32 -7.05
N GLU A 209 -7.00 9.63 -7.25
CA GLU A 209 -7.52 11.02 -7.22
C GLU A 209 -7.50 11.64 -5.83
N SER A 210 -7.51 10.83 -4.77
CA SER A 210 -7.49 11.37 -3.40
C SER A 210 -6.27 12.19 -3.05
N LEU A 211 -5.19 12.03 -3.82
CA LEU A 211 -3.98 12.83 -3.71
C LEU A 211 -3.96 14.00 -4.68
N GLY A 212 -5.10 14.41 -5.24
CA GLY A 212 -5.16 15.50 -6.22
C GLY A 212 -4.46 15.20 -7.54
N CYS A 213 -4.12 13.93 -7.80
CA CYS A 213 -3.52 13.47 -9.05
C CYS A 213 -4.61 13.05 -10.04
N ALA A 214 -4.40 13.29 -11.33
CA ALA A 214 -5.14 12.59 -12.36
C ALA A 214 -4.93 11.07 -12.20
N TYR A 215 -5.95 10.27 -12.46
CA TYR A 215 -5.81 8.83 -12.48
C TYR A 215 -5.74 8.33 -13.92
N ASN A 216 -4.79 7.44 -14.19
CA ASN A 216 -4.66 6.77 -15.47
C ASN A 216 -4.90 5.28 -15.24
N LEU A 217 -5.71 4.63 -16.07
CA LEU A 217 -5.99 3.21 -15.96
C LEU A 217 -6.16 2.57 -17.35
N ILE A 218 -5.54 1.40 -17.54
CA ILE A 218 -5.83 0.49 -18.62
C ILE A 218 -6.28 -0.86 -18.06
N GLY A 219 -7.44 -1.34 -18.50
CA GLY A 219 -8.04 -2.61 -18.09
C GLY A 219 -7.96 -3.66 -19.18
N ARG A 220 -7.76 -4.93 -18.81
CA ARG A 220 -7.63 -6.03 -19.76
C ARG A 220 -9.01 -6.41 -20.27
N SER A 221 -9.18 -6.41 -21.58
CA SER A 221 -10.40 -6.81 -22.28
C SER A 221 -10.05 -7.45 -23.63
N SER A 222 -11.06 -7.90 -24.36
CA SER A 222 -10.90 -8.37 -25.74
C SER A 222 -10.38 -7.30 -26.71
N LYS A 223 -10.42 -6.01 -26.33
CA LYS A 223 -9.96 -4.88 -27.14
C LYS A 223 -8.53 -4.43 -26.83
N THR A 224 -7.92 -4.94 -25.77
CA THR A 224 -6.56 -4.54 -25.34
C THR A 224 -5.56 -5.65 -25.59
N ARG A 225 -4.33 -5.27 -25.95
CA ARG A 225 -3.21 -6.16 -26.24
C ARG A 225 -2.10 -5.98 -25.21
N LYS A 226 -1.15 -6.93 -25.16
CA LYS A 226 0.07 -6.84 -24.34
C LYS A 226 0.82 -5.53 -24.62
N SER A 227 0.91 -5.13 -25.89
CA SER A 227 1.56 -3.89 -26.31
C SER A 227 0.95 -2.65 -25.66
N ASP A 228 -0.38 -2.58 -25.56
CA ASP A 228 -1.05 -1.40 -25.02
C ASP A 228 -0.75 -1.22 -23.52
N PHE A 229 -0.59 -2.34 -22.79
CA PHE A 229 -0.15 -2.36 -21.39
C PHE A 229 1.33 -2.00 -21.25
N VAL A 230 2.19 -2.54 -22.12
CA VAL A 230 3.62 -2.22 -22.16
C VAL A 230 3.82 -0.72 -22.39
N ASP A 231 3.14 -0.15 -23.39
CA ASP A 231 3.24 1.28 -23.73
C ASP A 231 2.79 2.14 -22.54
N PHE A 232 1.68 1.76 -21.87
CA PHE A 232 1.23 2.42 -20.66
C PHE A 232 2.31 2.38 -19.56
N ILE A 233 2.83 1.20 -19.24
CA ILE A 233 3.83 1.00 -18.17
C ILE A 233 5.09 1.83 -18.45
N LYS A 234 5.61 1.76 -19.68
CA LYS A 234 6.81 2.50 -20.10
C LYS A 234 6.60 4.00 -19.97
N ALA A 235 5.47 4.52 -20.46
CA ALA A 235 5.16 5.95 -20.38
C ALA A 235 5.20 6.50 -18.94
N GLN A 236 4.83 5.69 -17.94
CA GLN A 236 4.90 6.10 -16.53
C GLN A 236 6.31 5.96 -15.95
N LEU A 237 6.94 4.79 -16.15
CA LEU A 237 8.25 4.49 -15.57
C LEU A 237 9.36 5.37 -16.16
N ASP A 238 9.31 5.69 -17.46
CA ASP A 238 10.24 6.63 -18.12
C ASP A 238 10.18 8.04 -17.52
N ASN A 239 9.09 8.36 -16.81
CA ASN A 239 8.89 9.61 -16.09
C ASN A 239 9.07 9.46 -14.57
N GLY A 240 9.64 8.35 -14.10
CA GLY A 240 9.90 8.12 -12.67
C GLY A 240 8.65 7.85 -11.83
N ILE A 241 7.54 7.41 -12.44
CA ILE A 241 6.26 7.16 -11.76
C ILE A 241 6.10 5.64 -11.59
N PRO A 242 6.10 5.12 -10.35
CA PRO A 242 5.77 3.71 -10.10
C PRO A 242 4.34 3.40 -10.54
N VAL A 243 4.15 2.19 -11.05
CA VAL A 243 2.88 1.73 -11.58
C VAL A 243 2.25 0.74 -10.60
N ILE A 244 0.96 0.89 -10.32
CA ILE A 244 0.17 -0.09 -9.56
C ILE A 244 -0.47 -1.05 -10.56
N ALA A 245 -0.26 -2.35 -10.39
CA ALA A 245 -0.76 -3.36 -11.31
C ALA A 245 -1.49 -4.48 -10.55
N ARG A 246 -2.58 -4.97 -11.12
CA ARG A 246 -3.35 -6.07 -10.55
C ARG A 246 -2.98 -7.39 -11.20
N GLY A 247 -2.48 -8.34 -10.41
CA GLY A 247 -2.22 -9.71 -10.83
C GLY A 247 -1.04 -9.90 -11.77
N VAL A 248 -0.03 -9.02 -11.71
CA VAL A 248 1.27 -9.26 -12.39
C VAL A 248 1.94 -10.54 -11.84
N ILE A 249 1.77 -10.81 -10.55
CA ILE A 249 2.18 -12.05 -9.87
C ILE A 249 1.01 -12.48 -8.99
N GLY A 250 0.74 -13.79 -8.98
CA GLY A 250 -0.25 -14.41 -8.11
C GLY A 250 -1.69 -14.00 -8.46
N PRO A 251 -2.60 -13.93 -7.45
CA PRO A 251 -4.00 -13.59 -7.65
C PRO A 251 -4.17 -12.15 -8.16
N PRO A 252 -5.38 -11.73 -8.59
CA PRO A 252 -5.65 -10.40 -9.16
C PRO A 252 -5.63 -9.25 -8.13
N GLU A 253 -4.68 -9.29 -7.21
CA GLU A 253 -4.39 -8.31 -6.18
C GLU A 253 -3.37 -7.27 -6.65
N THR A 254 -3.36 -6.10 -6.01
CA THR A 254 -2.46 -5.01 -6.39
C THR A 254 -1.03 -5.26 -5.93
N GLY A 255 -0.08 -5.08 -6.85
CA GLY A 255 1.34 -4.93 -6.60
C GLY A 255 1.88 -3.69 -7.29
N LEU A 256 3.19 -3.47 -7.18
CA LEU A 256 3.92 -2.38 -7.82
C LEU A 256 4.82 -2.92 -8.92
N VAL A 257 4.74 -2.29 -10.09
CA VAL A 257 5.78 -2.35 -11.13
C VAL A 257 6.64 -1.10 -10.96
N THR A 258 7.92 -1.31 -10.69
CA THR A 258 8.91 -0.26 -10.42
C THR A 258 10.02 -0.27 -11.45
N GLY A 259 9.94 -1.11 -12.46
CA GLY A 259 10.91 -1.15 -13.55
C GLY A 259 10.50 -2.10 -14.66
N TYR A 260 11.18 -1.96 -15.78
CA TYR A 260 11.12 -2.86 -16.90
C TYR A 260 12.50 -3.09 -17.50
N ARG A 261 12.66 -4.21 -18.19
CA ARG A 261 13.79 -4.54 -19.06
C ARG A 261 13.24 -5.05 -20.40
N ASP A 262 14.12 -5.17 -21.39
CA ASP A 262 13.80 -5.80 -22.68
C ASP A 262 12.54 -5.17 -23.32
N ASP A 263 12.51 -3.84 -23.34
CA ASP A 263 11.43 -3.02 -23.89
C ASP A 263 10.05 -3.25 -23.28
N GLY A 264 9.99 -3.67 -22.02
CA GLY A 264 8.74 -3.89 -21.29
C GLY A 264 8.26 -5.33 -21.29
N THR A 265 9.00 -6.24 -21.93
CA THR A 265 8.68 -7.68 -21.87
C THR A 265 8.96 -8.24 -20.48
N THR A 266 10.03 -7.78 -19.82
CA THR A 266 10.37 -8.14 -18.43
C THR A 266 9.99 -7.02 -17.48
N LEU A 267 9.23 -7.33 -16.42
CA LEU A 267 8.83 -6.37 -15.37
C LEU A 267 9.53 -6.65 -14.05
N LEU A 268 9.76 -5.58 -13.29
CA LEU A 268 10.31 -5.63 -11.94
C LEU A 268 9.44 -4.88 -10.95
N GLY A 269 9.41 -5.32 -9.69
CA GLY A 269 8.85 -4.51 -8.60
C GLY A 269 8.56 -5.27 -7.31
N TRP A 270 7.46 -4.91 -6.65
CA TRP A 270 7.05 -5.50 -5.37
C TRP A 270 5.64 -6.07 -5.42
N ASN A 271 5.43 -7.22 -4.82
CA ASN A 271 4.10 -7.84 -4.70
C ASN A 271 3.96 -8.52 -3.33
N VAL A 272 2.80 -8.42 -2.69
CA VAL A 272 2.57 -9.05 -1.38
C VAL A 272 2.69 -10.58 -1.41
N PHE A 273 2.50 -11.20 -2.58
CA PHE A 273 2.58 -12.65 -2.79
C PHE A 273 3.95 -13.13 -3.28
N GLN A 274 4.92 -12.24 -3.52
CA GLN A 274 6.19 -12.65 -4.14
C GLN A 274 7.01 -13.62 -3.27
N ASP A 275 6.82 -13.57 -1.94
CA ASP A 275 7.56 -14.42 -0.99
C ASP A 275 6.83 -15.78 -0.74
N TYR A 276 5.71 -16.04 -1.44
CA TYR A 276 4.88 -17.24 -1.30
C TYR A 276 5.07 -18.16 -2.52
N PRO A 277 5.74 -19.32 -2.37
CA PRO A 277 6.10 -20.20 -3.50
C PRO A 277 4.91 -20.65 -4.35
N GLU A 278 3.73 -20.82 -3.74
CA GLU A 278 2.49 -21.21 -4.42
C GLU A 278 1.99 -20.16 -5.42
N PHE A 279 2.39 -18.90 -5.28
CA PHE A 279 2.00 -17.80 -6.17
C PHE A 279 3.16 -17.27 -7.02
N ALA A 280 4.40 -17.52 -6.60
CA ALA A 280 5.60 -16.92 -7.18
C ALA A 280 6.63 -17.94 -7.70
N GLY A 281 6.22 -19.19 -7.98
CA GLY A 281 7.14 -20.28 -8.36
C GLY A 281 8.06 -20.01 -9.58
N ASN A 282 7.63 -19.17 -10.52
CA ASN A 282 8.42 -18.79 -11.72
C ASN A 282 9.09 -17.41 -11.60
N VAL A 283 8.93 -16.73 -10.46
CA VAL A 283 9.44 -15.38 -10.25
C VAL A 283 10.92 -15.43 -9.86
N ARG A 284 11.72 -14.57 -10.51
CA ARG A 284 13.13 -14.35 -10.13
C ARG A 284 13.25 -13.13 -9.23
N PHE A 285 14.37 -12.98 -8.55
CA PHE A 285 14.62 -11.81 -7.70
C PHE A 285 15.91 -11.10 -8.10
N ASP A 286 15.80 -9.77 -8.13
CA ASP A 286 16.93 -8.85 -8.19
C ASP A 286 17.68 -8.79 -6.84
N GLU A 287 18.90 -8.26 -6.83
CA GLU A 287 19.70 -8.08 -5.61
C GLU A 287 19.05 -7.17 -4.55
N THR A 288 18.14 -6.28 -4.97
CA THR A 288 17.35 -5.44 -4.07
C THR A 288 16.13 -6.17 -3.48
N GLY A 289 15.80 -7.35 -4.00
CA GLY A 289 14.62 -8.14 -3.66
C GLY A 289 13.41 -7.86 -4.56
N TYR A 290 13.52 -6.96 -5.55
CA TYR A 290 12.45 -6.78 -6.53
C TYR A 290 12.18 -8.10 -7.23
N TYR A 291 10.90 -8.45 -7.41
CA TYR A 291 10.54 -9.53 -8.30
C TYR A 291 11.01 -9.20 -9.73
N ILE A 292 11.22 -10.23 -10.54
CA ILE A 292 11.49 -10.15 -11.97
C ILE A 292 10.62 -11.22 -12.65
N THR A 293 9.79 -10.81 -13.60
CA THR A 293 8.93 -11.71 -14.38
C THR A 293 8.79 -11.27 -15.84
N ASP A 294 8.85 -12.23 -16.74
CA ASP A 294 8.62 -12.16 -18.19
C ASP A 294 7.28 -12.80 -18.61
N GLU A 295 6.60 -13.48 -17.68
CA GLU A 295 5.32 -14.19 -17.89
C GLU A 295 4.09 -13.44 -17.36
N TRP A 296 4.25 -12.15 -17.04
CA TRP A 296 3.21 -11.36 -16.39
C TRP A 296 1.93 -11.21 -17.23
N TRP A 297 2.02 -11.20 -18.57
CA TRP A 297 0.84 -11.07 -19.42
C TRP A 297 0.07 -12.38 -19.57
N GLU A 298 0.82 -13.48 -19.59
CA GLU A 298 0.35 -14.85 -19.68
C GLU A 298 -0.44 -15.23 -18.43
N ASN A 299 -0.11 -14.62 -17.27
CA ASN A 299 -1.00 -14.61 -16.12
C ASN A 299 -2.35 -13.93 -16.49
N LYS A 300 -3.41 -14.74 -16.56
CA LYS A 300 -4.78 -14.28 -16.88
C LYS A 300 -5.34 -13.34 -15.80
N ASP A 301 -4.73 -13.31 -14.62
CA ASP A 301 -5.09 -12.42 -13.53
C ASP A 301 -4.43 -11.05 -13.58
N THR A 302 -3.57 -10.80 -14.57
CA THR A 302 -3.24 -9.43 -14.97
C THR A 302 -4.51 -8.75 -15.50
N LYS A 303 -5.21 -8.02 -14.63
CA LYS A 303 -6.53 -7.41 -14.96
C LYS A 303 -6.44 -5.94 -15.32
N ALA A 304 -5.56 -5.18 -14.67
CA ALA A 304 -5.49 -3.73 -14.87
C ALA A 304 -4.13 -3.18 -14.43
N VAL A 305 -3.75 -2.07 -15.03
CA VAL A 305 -2.57 -1.29 -14.68
C VAL A 305 -2.98 0.16 -14.54
N MET A 306 -2.47 0.84 -13.51
CA MET A 306 -2.84 2.19 -13.16
C MET A 306 -1.66 2.97 -12.57
N SER A 307 -1.71 4.30 -12.68
CA SER A 307 -0.66 5.17 -12.14
C SER A 307 -1.23 6.51 -11.68
N TYR A 308 -0.46 7.17 -10.83
CA TYR A 308 -0.64 8.59 -10.58
C TYR A 308 -0.26 9.38 -11.83
N GLY A 309 -1.15 10.25 -12.29
CA GLY A 309 -0.88 11.24 -13.33
C GLY A 309 -0.37 12.55 -12.76
N GLU A 310 -0.54 13.62 -13.54
CA GLU A 310 -0.21 14.99 -13.11
C GLU A 310 -1.03 15.42 -11.89
N VAL A 311 -0.51 16.34 -11.10
CA VAL A 311 -1.27 16.96 -10.01
C VAL A 311 -2.26 17.94 -10.62
N THR A 312 -3.54 17.58 -10.63
CA THR A 312 -4.62 18.34 -11.28
C THR A 312 -5.57 18.99 -10.29
N GLY A 313 -5.46 18.70 -8.99
CA GLY A 313 -6.40 19.22 -7.99
C GLY A 313 -5.91 19.11 -6.55
N GLU A 314 -6.85 19.31 -5.63
CA GLU A 314 -6.63 19.20 -4.20
C GLU A 314 -6.87 17.77 -3.71
N ARG A 315 -6.38 17.47 -2.50
CA ARG A 315 -6.65 16.19 -1.84
C ARG A 315 -8.13 16.07 -1.51
N TYR A 316 -8.58 14.83 -1.29
CA TYR A 316 -9.92 14.60 -0.79
C TYR A 316 -10.16 15.33 0.54
N THR A 317 -11.27 16.06 0.57
CA THR A 317 -11.75 16.76 1.75
C THR A 317 -12.43 15.77 2.71
N VAL A 318 -12.64 16.19 3.97
CA VAL A 318 -13.46 15.42 4.92
C VAL A 318 -14.85 15.14 4.35
N LYS A 319 -15.41 16.07 3.58
CA LYS A 319 -16.70 15.92 2.90
C LYS A 319 -16.68 14.77 1.89
N THR A 320 -15.67 14.72 1.02
CA THR A 320 -15.49 13.64 0.03
C THR A 320 -15.31 12.29 0.71
N VAL A 321 -14.50 12.24 1.79
CA VAL A 321 -14.31 11.02 2.58
C VAL A 321 -15.63 10.56 3.21
N ALA A 322 -16.40 11.47 3.80
CA ALA A 322 -17.70 11.15 4.40
C ALA A 322 -18.70 10.62 3.35
N GLN A 323 -18.76 11.23 2.16
CA GLN A 323 -19.60 10.77 1.05
C GLN A 323 -19.24 9.34 0.62
N ASN A 324 -17.96 9.07 0.40
CA ASN A 324 -17.48 7.74 0.03
C ASN A 324 -17.75 6.72 1.14
N ALA A 325 -17.53 7.07 2.40
CA ALA A 325 -17.82 6.21 3.54
C ALA A 325 -19.31 5.86 3.62
N ILE A 326 -20.20 6.85 3.48
CA ILE A 326 -21.65 6.65 3.48
C ILE A 326 -22.07 5.70 2.36
N GLU A 327 -21.55 5.90 1.14
CA GLU A 327 -21.85 5.02 0.01
C GLU A 327 -21.42 3.57 0.29
N VAL A 328 -20.19 3.37 0.78
CA VAL A 328 -19.66 2.03 1.07
C VAL A 328 -20.44 1.36 2.19
N MET A 329 -20.77 2.10 3.25
CA MET A 329 -21.44 1.60 4.45
C MET A 329 -22.96 1.51 4.32
N THR A 330 -23.55 2.00 3.22
CA THR A 330 -24.99 1.84 2.98
C THR A 330 -25.29 0.39 2.60
N PRO A 331 -26.17 -0.31 3.36
CA PRO A 331 -26.51 -1.70 3.09
C PRO A 331 -27.16 -1.89 1.73
N ARG A 332 -26.62 -2.82 0.93
CA ARG A 332 -27.11 -3.09 -0.44
C ARG A 332 -26.68 -4.47 -0.94
N ARG A 333 -27.32 -4.93 -2.02
CA ARG A 333 -26.98 -6.15 -2.75
C ARG A 333 -26.46 -5.78 -4.15
N HIS A 334 -25.39 -6.42 -4.58
CA HIS A 334 -24.82 -6.23 -5.91
C HIS A 334 -24.26 -7.57 -6.42
N GLY A 335 -24.92 -8.14 -7.45
CA GLY A 335 -24.63 -9.51 -7.89
C GLY A 335 -24.88 -10.52 -6.77
N VAL A 336 -23.91 -11.41 -6.53
CA VAL A 336 -23.95 -12.43 -5.46
C VAL A 336 -23.52 -11.91 -4.10
N PHE A 337 -23.02 -10.66 -4.03
CA PHE A 337 -22.52 -10.06 -2.80
C PHE A 337 -23.58 -9.15 -2.15
N VAL A 338 -23.63 -9.21 -0.83
CA VAL A 338 -24.24 -8.17 0.01
C VAL A 338 -23.16 -7.36 0.72
N LYS A 339 -23.47 -6.10 1.03
CA LYS A 339 -22.50 -5.13 1.54
C LYS A 339 -22.97 -4.47 2.84
N ALA A 340 -22.00 -4.00 3.62
CA ALA A 340 -22.19 -3.29 4.88
C ALA A 340 -23.08 -4.05 5.88
N GLY A 341 -24.15 -3.43 6.42
CA GLY A 341 -25.05 -4.07 7.39
C GLY A 341 -25.57 -5.45 6.98
N LEU A 342 -25.90 -5.63 5.69
CA LEU A 342 -26.35 -6.91 5.15
C LEU A 342 -25.23 -7.96 5.09
N ALA A 343 -23.97 -7.54 4.91
CA ALA A 343 -22.82 -8.44 4.91
C ALA A 343 -22.59 -9.04 6.29
N TYR A 344 -22.77 -8.26 7.37
CA TYR A 344 -22.73 -8.78 8.73
C TYR A 344 -23.80 -9.85 8.97
N ASP A 345 -25.04 -9.62 8.50
CA ASP A 345 -26.13 -10.59 8.65
C ASP A 345 -25.84 -11.89 7.89
N ALA A 346 -25.36 -11.78 6.64
CA ALA A 346 -25.01 -12.94 5.81
C ALA A 346 -23.82 -13.71 6.38
N TRP A 347 -22.78 -13.02 6.85
CA TRP A 347 -21.62 -13.61 7.52
C TRP A 347 -22.04 -14.40 8.76
N LYS A 348 -22.82 -13.78 9.66
CA LYS A 348 -23.33 -14.44 10.87
C LYS A 348 -24.19 -15.64 10.51
N LYS A 349 -25.07 -15.52 9.50
CA LYS A 349 -25.92 -16.62 9.03
C LYS A 349 -25.07 -17.80 8.57
N ALA A 350 -24.05 -17.57 7.73
CA ALA A 350 -23.14 -18.61 7.26
C ALA A 350 -22.37 -19.27 8.40
N LEU A 351 -21.89 -18.46 9.36
CA LEU A 351 -21.15 -18.94 10.53
C LEU A 351 -22.03 -19.81 11.46
N LEU A 352 -23.32 -19.50 11.57
CA LEU A 352 -24.25 -20.21 12.46
C LEU A 352 -25.02 -21.34 11.78
N ASP A 353 -24.75 -21.62 10.50
CA ASP A 353 -25.35 -22.73 9.78
C ASP A 353 -24.63 -24.04 10.12
N GLU A 354 -25.28 -24.89 10.92
CA GLU A 354 -24.69 -26.16 11.35
C GLU A 354 -24.42 -27.15 10.21
N SER A 355 -25.12 -27.00 9.07
CA SER A 355 -24.83 -27.81 7.88
C SER A 355 -23.43 -27.52 7.32
N GLN A 356 -22.87 -26.35 7.63
CA GLN A 356 -21.54 -25.90 7.22
C GLN A 356 -20.42 -26.30 8.20
N PHE A 357 -20.72 -27.04 9.29
CA PHE A 357 -19.73 -27.42 10.32
C PHE A 357 -19.93 -28.85 10.86
N GLY A 358 -20.52 -29.75 10.07
CA GLY A 358 -20.83 -31.13 10.48
C GLY A 358 -19.59 -31.97 10.86
N LYS A 359 -19.81 -33.03 11.65
CA LYS A 359 -18.75 -33.91 12.19
C LYS A 359 -17.92 -34.64 11.12
N ASP A 360 -18.49 -34.88 9.94
CA ASP A 360 -17.85 -35.57 8.82
C ASP A 360 -17.27 -34.60 7.77
N MET A 361 -17.15 -33.31 8.11
CA MET A 361 -16.60 -32.32 7.20
C MET A 361 -15.13 -32.62 6.87
N ALA A 362 -14.82 -32.65 5.57
CA ALA A 362 -13.45 -32.74 5.10
C ALA A 362 -12.61 -31.56 5.65
N GLY A 363 -11.42 -31.84 6.16
CA GLY A 363 -10.54 -30.82 6.77
C GLY A 363 -10.27 -29.62 5.86
N ALA A 364 -10.23 -29.82 4.54
CA ALA A 364 -10.07 -28.75 3.56
C ALA A 364 -11.21 -27.71 3.57
N LEU A 365 -12.46 -28.14 3.79
CA LEU A 365 -13.61 -27.22 3.86
C LEU A 365 -13.56 -26.38 5.15
N LEU A 366 -13.08 -26.96 6.25
CA LEU A 366 -12.91 -26.21 7.51
C LEU A 366 -11.77 -25.19 7.41
N VAL A 367 -10.68 -25.52 6.69
CA VAL A 367 -9.63 -24.55 6.34
C VAL A 367 -10.21 -23.38 5.55
N GLU A 368 -11.01 -23.65 4.52
CA GLU A 368 -11.68 -22.61 3.74
C GLU A 368 -12.55 -21.70 4.62
N ARG A 369 -13.30 -22.28 5.57
CA ARG A 369 -14.18 -21.51 6.48
C ARG A 369 -13.35 -20.62 7.39
N LEU A 370 -12.24 -21.16 7.92
CA LEU A 370 -11.32 -20.40 8.76
C LEU A 370 -10.63 -19.28 7.99
N MET A 371 -10.28 -19.50 6.73
CA MET A 371 -9.71 -18.46 5.88
C MET A 371 -10.69 -17.32 5.65
N CYS A 372 -11.91 -17.60 5.18
CA CYS A 372 -12.94 -16.58 4.98
C CYS A 372 -13.34 -15.86 6.28
N GLN A 373 -13.43 -16.58 7.40
CA GLN A 373 -13.66 -15.99 8.72
C GLN A 373 -12.50 -15.04 9.09
N GLY A 374 -11.26 -15.50 8.90
CA GLY A 374 -10.05 -14.70 9.08
C GLY A 374 -10.09 -13.43 8.27
N ASP A 375 -10.38 -13.53 6.99
CA ASP A 375 -10.39 -12.42 6.05
C ASP A 375 -11.44 -11.37 6.44
N ALA A 376 -12.67 -11.79 6.78
CA ALA A 376 -13.70 -10.88 7.26
C ALA A 376 -13.29 -10.13 8.54
N MET A 377 -12.62 -10.81 9.47
CA MET A 377 -12.07 -10.14 10.66
C MET A 377 -10.92 -9.19 10.28
N ASP A 378 -10.05 -9.56 9.33
CA ASP A 378 -8.90 -8.75 8.90
C ASP A 378 -9.39 -7.45 8.25
N CYS A 379 -10.45 -7.55 7.45
CA CYS A 379 -11.15 -6.41 6.85
C CYS A 379 -11.59 -5.39 7.90
N LEU A 380 -12.21 -5.85 8.99
CA LEU A 380 -12.67 -4.96 10.06
C LEU A 380 -11.51 -4.44 10.92
N SER A 381 -10.58 -5.31 11.27
CA SER A 381 -9.43 -4.96 12.09
C SER A 381 -8.52 -3.96 11.38
N ASP A 382 -8.17 -4.16 10.11
CA ASP A 382 -7.36 -3.23 9.34
C ASP A 382 -8.15 -1.97 8.97
N GLY A 383 -9.35 -2.15 8.41
CA GLY A 383 -10.17 -1.04 7.93
C GLY A 383 -10.63 -0.10 9.05
N ARG A 384 -11.31 -0.64 10.07
CA ARG A 384 -11.94 0.19 11.12
C ARG A 384 -10.93 0.78 12.09
N LYS A 385 -9.82 0.08 12.38
CA LYS A 385 -8.72 0.67 13.15
C LYS A 385 -8.15 1.89 12.46
N ASN A 386 -7.94 1.82 11.15
CA ASN A 386 -7.39 2.95 10.40
C ASN A 386 -8.42 4.07 10.18
N ALA A 387 -9.71 3.75 10.03
CA ALA A 387 -10.77 4.75 10.09
C ALA A 387 -10.80 5.48 11.44
N TYR A 388 -10.68 4.74 12.56
CA TYR A 388 -10.53 5.34 13.89
C TYR A 388 -9.34 6.29 13.97
N LEU A 389 -8.15 5.87 13.53
CA LEU A 389 -6.95 6.71 13.58
C LEU A 389 -7.12 8.00 12.76
N TYR A 390 -7.74 7.90 11.58
CA TYR A 390 -8.03 9.05 10.72
C TYR A 390 -9.02 10.03 11.38
N PHE A 391 -10.19 9.54 11.81
CA PHE A 391 -11.21 10.40 12.42
C PHE A 391 -10.79 10.94 13.79
N LYS A 392 -9.98 10.18 14.55
CA LYS A 392 -9.38 10.67 15.79
C LYS A 392 -8.42 11.84 15.54
N LYS A 393 -7.52 11.72 14.55
CA LYS A 393 -6.64 12.82 14.14
C LYS A 393 -7.45 14.06 13.79
N LEU A 394 -8.51 13.89 12.97
CA LEU A 394 -9.40 15.00 12.62
C LEU A 394 -10.10 15.61 13.84
N ALA A 395 -10.56 14.79 14.79
CA ALA A 395 -11.20 15.28 16.02
C ALA A 395 -10.22 16.07 16.90
N ASP A 396 -8.99 15.59 17.05
CA ASP A 396 -7.93 16.26 17.80
C ASP A 396 -7.55 17.61 17.13
N GLU A 397 -7.57 17.69 15.79
CA GLU A 397 -7.32 18.91 15.02
C GLU A 397 -8.52 19.87 14.97
N ASN A 398 -9.75 19.37 15.16
CA ASN A 398 -11.00 20.11 15.03
C ASN A 398 -11.92 19.91 16.26
N PRO A 399 -11.51 20.36 17.47
CA PRO A 399 -12.23 20.07 18.72
C PRO A 399 -13.65 20.66 18.77
N ALA A 400 -13.98 21.64 17.92
CA ALA A 400 -15.31 22.23 17.80
C ALA A 400 -16.32 21.34 17.06
N GLN A 401 -15.86 20.26 16.39
CA GLN A 401 -16.72 19.33 15.66
C GLN A 401 -16.77 17.96 16.38
N PRO A 402 -17.68 17.78 17.35
CA PRO A 402 -17.72 16.59 18.20
C PRO A 402 -18.08 15.30 17.43
N LEU A 403 -18.75 15.41 16.27
CA LEU A 403 -19.11 14.26 15.45
C LEU A 403 -17.88 13.45 15.01
N LEU A 404 -16.74 14.11 14.76
CA LEU A 404 -15.51 13.42 14.36
C LEU A 404 -15.03 12.43 15.44
N GLY A 405 -15.06 12.86 16.72
CA GLY A 405 -14.70 12.00 17.84
C GLY A 405 -15.69 10.84 18.03
N GLN A 406 -16.99 11.13 17.92
CA GLN A 406 -18.04 10.12 18.04
C GLN A 406 -17.95 9.05 16.93
N ILE A 407 -17.66 9.46 15.69
CA ILE A 407 -17.41 8.56 14.56
C ILE A 407 -16.19 7.70 14.85
N ALA A 408 -15.09 8.30 15.32
CA ALA A 408 -13.87 7.57 15.66
C ALA A 408 -14.14 6.48 16.71
N GLU A 409 -14.91 6.78 17.76
CA GLU A 409 -15.29 5.82 18.79
C GLU A 409 -16.07 4.63 18.23
N GLN A 410 -16.98 4.85 17.27
CA GLN A 410 -17.72 3.74 16.66
C GLN A 410 -16.79 2.83 15.84
N PHE A 411 -15.88 3.40 15.07
CA PHE A 411 -14.88 2.59 14.36
C PHE A 411 -13.93 1.85 15.30
N ALA A 412 -13.55 2.46 16.43
CA ALA A 412 -12.77 1.78 17.47
C ALA A 412 -13.52 0.60 18.09
N ALA A 413 -14.83 0.75 18.34
CA ALA A 413 -15.67 -0.33 18.86
C ALA A 413 -15.75 -1.51 17.87
N SER A 414 -15.94 -1.22 16.59
CA SER A 414 -15.97 -2.22 15.51
C SER A 414 -14.63 -2.97 15.39
N ALA A 415 -13.50 -2.24 15.38
CA ALA A 415 -12.16 -2.83 15.37
C ALA A 415 -11.88 -3.69 16.61
N THR A 416 -12.32 -3.25 17.79
CA THR A 416 -12.19 -4.01 19.04
C THR A 416 -13.01 -5.29 19.00
N GLY A 417 -14.23 -5.24 18.44
CA GLY A 417 -15.07 -6.41 18.23
C GLY A 417 -14.37 -7.46 17.36
N ALA A 418 -13.77 -7.03 16.24
CA ALA A 418 -12.96 -7.91 15.40
C ALA A 418 -11.78 -8.52 16.17
N HIS A 419 -11.04 -7.73 16.95
CA HIS A 419 -9.94 -8.23 17.79
C HIS A 419 -10.40 -9.36 18.74
N ARG A 420 -11.53 -9.15 19.41
CA ARG A 420 -12.12 -10.14 20.32
C ARG A 420 -12.57 -11.42 19.62
N MET A 421 -12.92 -11.36 18.33
CA MET A 421 -13.23 -12.57 17.56
C MET A 421 -11.98 -13.45 17.41
N TYR A 422 -10.80 -12.87 17.14
CA TYR A 422 -9.54 -13.64 17.11
C TYR A 422 -9.18 -14.23 18.46
N GLU A 423 -9.35 -13.47 19.54
CA GLU A 423 -9.13 -13.97 20.89
C GLU A 423 -10.04 -15.17 21.19
N THR A 424 -11.29 -15.12 20.71
CA THR A 424 -12.26 -16.21 20.84
C THR A 424 -11.84 -17.46 20.05
N LEU A 425 -11.15 -17.29 18.91
CA LEU A 425 -10.54 -18.39 18.16
C LEU A 425 -9.21 -18.87 18.76
N GLY A 426 -8.66 -18.15 19.74
CA GLY A 426 -7.41 -18.46 20.41
C GLY A 426 -6.16 -17.94 19.70
N GLY A 427 -6.28 -16.97 18.78
CA GLY A 427 -5.16 -16.28 18.12
C GLY A 427 -5.37 -15.99 16.63
N TRP A 428 -4.34 -15.42 15.99
CA TRP A 428 -4.34 -14.96 14.59
C TRP A 428 -3.75 -15.97 13.60
N GLU A 429 -3.18 -17.08 14.08
CA GLU A 429 -2.29 -17.96 13.32
C GLU A 429 -3.00 -18.83 12.27
N ARG A 430 -4.34 -18.85 12.28
CA ARG A 430 -5.21 -19.65 11.39
C ARG A 430 -4.80 -21.13 11.30
N GLY A 431 -4.26 -21.69 12.38
CA GLY A 431 -3.78 -23.06 12.46
C GLY A 431 -4.82 -24.05 12.99
N GLU A 432 -4.35 -25.25 13.34
CA GLU A 432 -5.20 -26.33 13.84
C GLU A 432 -6.01 -25.94 15.08
N LYS A 433 -5.41 -25.16 15.99
CA LYS A 433 -6.07 -24.64 17.19
C LYS A 433 -7.30 -23.80 16.81
N GLN A 434 -7.13 -22.84 15.89
CA GLN A 434 -8.22 -21.97 15.45
C GLN A 434 -9.27 -22.73 14.64
N MET A 435 -8.87 -23.73 13.84
CA MET A 435 -9.81 -24.61 13.12
C MET A 435 -10.73 -25.35 14.09
N ARG A 436 -10.16 -26.00 15.12
CA ARG A 436 -10.94 -26.72 16.13
C ARG A 436 -11.85 -25.78 16.92
N ALA A 437 -11.38 -24.57 17.23
CA ALA A 437 -12.19 -23.54 17.85
C ALA A 437 -13.38 -23.15 16.95
N LEU A 438 -13.14 -22.87 15.67
CA LEU A 438 -14.20 -22.51 14.71
C LEU A 438 -15.21 -23.65 14.50
N ALA A 439 -14.78 -24.91 14.54
CA ALA A 439 -15.67 -26.07 14.48
C ALA A 439 -16.58 -26.20 15.72
N THR A 440 -16.28 -25.51 16.82
CA THR A 440 -17.07 -25.54 18.06
C THR A 440 -18.25 -24.58 17.98
N ARG A 441 -19.48 -25.07 18.19
CA ARG A 441 -20.71 -24.27 18.09
C ARG A 441 -20.70 -23.08 19.04
N GLU A 442 -20.29 -23.28 20.28
CA GLU A 442 -20.28 -22.26 21.32
C GLU A 442 -19.37 -21.09 20.93
N VAL A 443 -18.21 -21.39 20.35
CA VAL A 443 -17.27 -20.40 19.80
C VAL A 443 -17.94 -19.61 18.66
N ARG A 444 -18.58 -20.29 17.70
CA ARG A 444 -19.30 -19.61 16.60
C ARG A 444 -20.45 -18.73 17.10
N VAL A 445 -21.19 -19.16 18.12
CA VAL A 445 -22.23 -18.35 18.75
C VAL A 445 -21.65 -17.10 19.42
N GLN A 446 -20.52 -17.23 20.10
CA GLN A 446 -19.83 -16.10 20.71
C GLN A 446 -19.32 -15.10 19.67
N ILE A 447 -18.71 -15.59 18.58
CA ILE A 447 -18.32 -14.76 17.43
C ILE A 447 -19.55 -14.10 16.80
N GLY A 448 -20.67 -14.81 16.64
CA GLY A 448 -21.92 -14.26 16.11
C GLY A 448 -22.44 -13.06 16.92
N ARG A 449 -22.28 -13.06 18.25
CA ARG A 449 -22.62 -11.90 19.09
C ARG A 449 -21.67 -10.73 18.89
N LEU A 450 -20.38 -11.01 18.68
CA LEU A 450 -19.40 -9.98 18.35
C LEU A 450 -19.68 -9.37 16.97
N ILE A 451 -20.16 -10.17 16.01
CA ILE A 451 -20.59 -9.72 14.68
C ILE A 451 -21.74 -8.71 14.82
N ASP A 452 -22.75 -9.01 15.64
CA ASP A 452 -23.86 -8.07 15.91
C ASP A 452 -23.35 -6.76 16.53
N ALA A 453 -22.38 -6.83 17.45
CA ALA A 453 -21.80 -5.65 18.09
C ALA A 453 -21.02 -4.77 17.09
N CYS A 454 -20.22 -5.38 16.20
CA CYS A 454 -19.54 -4.67 15.11
C CYS A 454 -20.56 -4.02 14.16
N LYS A 455 -21.61 -4.75 13.78
CA LYS A 455 -22.69 -4.23 12.94
C LYS A 455 -23.33 -2.99 13.55
N ALA A 456 -23.73 -3.05 14.82
CA ALA A 456 -24.36 -1.93 15.52
C ALA A 456 -23.44 -0.70 15.59
N ALA A 457 -22.13 -0.91 15.81
CA ALA A 457 -21.15 0.18 15.79
C ALA A 457 -21.02 0.81 14.39
N ASP A 458 -20.88 0.01 13.33
CA ASP A 458 -20.80 0.50 11.95
C ASP A 458 -22.09 1.21 11.51
N GLU A 459 -23.28 0.72 11.89
CA GLU A 459 -24.56 1.39 11.60
C GLU A 459 -24.69 2.73 12.32
N LYS A 460 -24.22 2.83 13.56
CA LYS A 460 -24.15 4.11 14.28
C LYS A 460 -23.13 5.05 13.64
N ALA A 461 -21.98 4.55 13.22
CA ALA A 461 -20.98 5.34 12.48
C ALA A 461 -21.57 5.91 11.18
N LEU A 462 -22.33 5.10 10.43
CA LEU A 462 -23.03 5.54 9.22
C LEU A 462 -23.99 6.70 9.52
N GLY A 463 -24.82 6.60 10.56
CA GLY A 463 -25.72 7.70 10.96
C GLY A 463 -24.96 8.98 11.30
N LEU A 464 -23.88 8.88 12.08
CA LEU A 464 -23.03 10.02 12.42
C LEU A 464 -22.32 10.64 11.21
N LEU A 465 -21.88 9.82 10.25
CA LEU A 465 -21.30 10.30 8.99
C LEU A 465 -22.32 11.11 8.17
N GLN A 466 -23.58 10.64 8.12
CA GLN A 466 -24.67 11.36 7.45
C GLN A 466 -24.98 12.70 8.15
N GLU A 467 -24.89 12.77 9.47
CA GLU A 467 -25.01 14.02 10.23
C GLU A 467 -23.84 14.96 9.96
N LEU A 468 -22.61 14.43 9.99
CA LEU A 468 -21.39 15.19 9.68
C LEU A 468 -21.49 15.81 8.29
N LEU A 469 -21.96 15.07 7.29
CA LEU A 469 -22.09 15.57 5.92
C LEU A 469 -23.06 16.76 5.79
N LYS A 470 -24.06 16.87 6.66
CA LYS A 470 -25.01 18.01 6.65
C LYS A 470 -24.40 19.30 7.18
N VAL A 471 -23.32 19.21 7.96
CA VAL A 471 -22.65 20.35 8.61
C VAL A 471 -21.29 20.68 8.01
N LEU A 472 -20.87 19.96 6.95
CA LEU A 472 -19.69 20.21 6.10
C LEU A 472 -20.09 20.84 4.77
#